data_AF-A0A849QK64-F1
#
_entry.id   AF-A0A849QK64-F1
#
_cell.length_a   1.000
_cell.length_b   1.000
_cell.length_c   1.000
_cell.angle_alpha   90.00
_cell.angle_beta   90.00
_cell.angle_gamma   90.00
#
_symmetry.space_group_name_H-M   'P 1'
#
loop_
_entity.id
_entity.type
_entity.pdbx_description
1 polymer ?
#
loop_
_entity_poly.entity_id
_entity_poly.type
_entity_poly.pdbx_seq_one_letter_code
_entity_poly.pdbx_strand_id
1 'polypeptide(L)'
;NLVKPVGDINDPDSKIYPFKIHSAIQISDAANKYLIVPKLFGEGGYWKTFDWNAASELGMEAVDLPYSGEYEWVNTEMYMALNHQVAPKEATLGCSDCHTEDSRIDFVALGYEGDPVNAGPRFVAEEPDAPADIVEEEAPAGTPGFEAVLAIAGLLGAVLLARRD
;
A
#
# COMPACT_ATOMS: atom_id res chain seq x y z
N ASN A 1 0.40 17.81 -3.99
CA ASN A 1 0.15 16.35 -4.07
C ASN A 1 -1.31 16.07 -3.79
N LEU A 2 -2.04 15.49 -4.73
CA LEU A 2 -3.44 15.07 -4.57
C LEU A 2 -3.53 13.77 -3.79
N VAL A 3 -2.66 12.82 -4.13
CA VAL A 3 -2.50 11.53 -3.45
C VAL A 3 -1.01 11.19 -3.48
N LYS A 4 -0.47 10.72 -2.36
CA LYS A 4 0.92 10.31 -2.20
C LYS A 4 0.98 8.98 -1.42
N PRO A 5 1.88 8.04 -1.75
CA PRO A 5 2.13 6.89 -0.89
C PRO A 5 2.60 7.32 0.50
N VAL A 6 2.22 6.53 1.50
CA VAL A 6 2.67 6.65 2.89
C VAL A 6 3.54 5.44 3.22
N GLY A 7 4.43 5.60 4.21
CA GLY A 7 5.43 4.59 4.57
C GLY A 7 6.84 5.14 4.52
N ASP A 8 7.75 4.50 5.24
CA ASP A 8 9.17 4.81 5.27
C ASP A 8 10.01 3.56 5.60
N ILE A 9 11.34 3.71 5.63
CA ILE A 9 12.28 2.60 5.83
C ILE A 9 12.15 1.89 7.19
N ASN A 10 11.63 2.57 8.22
CA ASN A 10 11.47 2.02 9.57
C ASN A 10 10.10 1.38 9.80
N ASP A 11 9.17 1.52 8.86
CA ASP A 11 7.86 0.90 8.93
C ASP A 11 7.94 -0.56 8.42
N PRO A 12 7.79 -1.56 9.30
CA PRO A 12 7.92 -2.96 8.91
C PRO A 12 6.82 -3.45 7.96
N ASP A 13 5.70 -2.74 7.89
CA ASP A 13 4.59 -3.06 6.97
C ASP A 13 4.79 -2.43 5.59
N SER A 14 5.77 -1.53 5.46
CA SER A 14 6.07 -0.82 4.22
C SER A 14 7.01 -1.60 3.29
N LYS A 15 6.78 -1.43 1.98
CA LYS A 15 7.64 -1.96 0.92
C LYS A 15 7.82 -0.92 -0.18
N ILE A 16 8.96 -0.96 -0.84
CA ILE A 16 9.20 -0.16 -2.05
C ILE A 16 8.26 -0.64 -3.15
N TYR A 17 7.51 0.29 -3.75
CA TYR A 17 6.48 -0.02 -4.74
C TYR A 17 6.57 0.93 -5.95
N PRO A 18 6.26 0.47 -7.18
CA PRO A 18 6.30 1.33 -8.36
C PRO A 18 5.04 2.19 -8.50
N PHE A 19 5.23 3.46 -8.87
CA PHE A 19 4.14 4.40 -9.12
C PHE A 19 4.33 5.12 -10.46
N LYS A 20 3.23 5.38 -11.15
CA LYS A 20 3.15 6.40 -12.19
C LYS A 20 2.79 7.72 -11.52
N ILE A 21 3.58 8.75 -11.79
CA ILE A 21 3.28 10.11 -11.36
C ILE A 21 2.53 10.82 -12.49
N HIS A 22 1.33 11.31 -12.20
CA HIS A 22 0.59 12.20 -13.08
C HIS A 22 0.69 13.63 -12.55
N SER A 23 1.41 14.48 -13.28
CA SER A 23 1.51 15.91 -13.01
C SER A 23 0.52 16.71 -13.85
N ALA A 24 -0.07 17.75 -13.27
CA ALA A 24 -1.02 18.62 -13.95
C ALA A 24 -1.01 20.03 -13.34
N ILE A 25 -1.41 21.01 -14.17
CA ILE A 25 -1.77 22.35 -13.70
C ILE A 25 -3.29 22.40 -13.64
N GLN A 26 -3.84 22.65 -12.45
CA GLN A 26 -5.27 22.63 -12.18
C GLN A 26 -5.74 23.97 -11.62
N ILE A 27 -7.04 24.24 -11.76
CA ILE A 27 -7.68 25.46 -11.26
C ILE A 27 -7.98 25.36 -9.76
N SER A 28 -7.63 26.40 -9.01
CA SER A 28 -7.82 26.53 -7.56
C SER A 28 -8.47 27.86 -7.25
N ASP A 29 -9.30 27.91 -6.21
CA ASP A 29 -9.87 29.16 -5.72
C ASP A 29 -8.77 30.02 -5.08
N ALA A 30 -8.63 31.26 -5.57
CA ALA A 30 -7.54 32.14 -5.16
C ALA A 30 -7.67 32.65 -3.71
N ALA A 31 -8.89 32.70 -3.16
CA ALA A 31 -9.13 33.15 -1.79
C ALA A 31 -9.27 31.96 -0.83
N ASN A 32 -10.04 30.94 -1.22
CA ASN A 32 -10.38 29.82 -0.35
C ASN A 32 -9.32 28.70 -0.32
N LYS A 33 -8.37 28.71 -1.27
CA LYS A 33 -7.20 27.83 -1.33
C LYS A 33 -7.52 26.32 -1.35
N TYR A 34 -8.61 25.95 -2.02
CA TYR A 34 -8.87 24.58 -2.45
C TYR A 34 -9.04 24.49 -3.96
N LEU A 35 -8.83 23.29 -4.50
CA LEU A 35 -9.08 23.00 -5.90
C LEU A 35 -10.55 23.20 -6.24
N ILE A 36 -10.78 23.79 -7.40
CA ILE A 36 -12.13 24.00 -7.92
C ILE A 36 -12.58 22.72 -8.63
N VAL A 37 -13.86 22.39 -8.50
CA VAL A 37 -14.53 21.32 -9.24
C VAL A 37 -15.34 21.97 -10.37
N PRO A 38 -14.73 22.31 -11.52
CA PRO A 38 -15.41 23.06 -12.56
C PRO A 38 -16.43 22.19 -13.30
N LYS A 39 -17.55 22.79 -13.72
CA LYS A 39 -18.48 22.15 -14.64
C LYS A 39 -17.90 22.14 -16.05
N LEU A 40 -17.40 20.98 -16.49
CA LEU A 40 -16.81 20.84 -17.83
C LEU A 40 -17.84 20.55 -18.93
N PHE A 41 -18.84 19.73 -18.63
CA PHE A 41 -19.82 19.21 -19.61
C PHE A 41 -21.26 19.69 -19.33
N GLY A 42 -22.06 19.78 -20.39
CA GLY A 42 -23.49 20.11 -20.35
C GLY A 42 -23.79 21.56 -20.70
N GLU A 43 -24.98 22.03 -20.32
CA GLU A 43 -25.34 23.46 -20.40
C GLU A 43 -24.45 24.27 -19.44
N GLY A 44 -23.96 25.43 -19.90
CA GLY A 44 -23.01 26.26 -19.15
C GLY A 44 -21.60 25.68 -18.96
N GLY A 45 -21.34 24.45 -19.42
CA GLY A 45 -20.06 23.77 -19.21
C GLY A 45 -18.90 24.37 -20.02
N TYR A 46 -17.69 24.35 -19.42
CA TYR A 46 -16.46 24.91 -19.99
C TYR A 46 -16.18 24.44 -21.42
N TRP A 47 -16.45 23.18 -21.77
CA TRP A 47 -16.16 22.66 -23.12
C TRP A 47 -16.99 23.30 -24.25
N LYS A 48 -18.01 24.10 -23.90
CA LYS A 48 -18.81 24.87 -24.85
C LYS A 48 -18.58 26.38 -24.71
N THR A 49 -18.49 26.86 -23.48
CA THR A 49 -18.42 28.31 -23.19
C THR A 49 -16.99 28.84 -23.17
N PHE A 50 -16.02 27.98 -22.87
CA PHE A 50 -14.62 28.32 -22.63
C PHE A 50 -14.42 29.39 -21.55
N ASP A 51 -15.37 29.51 -20.62
CA ASP A 51 -15.33 30.45 -19.49
C ASP A 51 -15.08 29.70 -18.18
N TRP A 52 -13.89 29.91 -17.60
CA TRP A 52 -13.50 29.27 -16.34
C TRP A 52 -14.27 29.80 -15.14
N ASN A 53 -14.62 31.08 -15.10
CA ASN A 53 -15.36 31.64 -13.97
C ASN A 53 -16.78 31.08 -13.93
N ALA A 54 -17.48 31.10 -15.06
CA ALA A 54 -18.84 30.55 -15.15
C ALA A 54 -18.86 29.04 -14.87
N ALA A 55 -17.88 28.29 -15.38
CA ALA A 55 -17.76 26.86 -15.10
C ALA A 55 -17.42 26.56 -13.63
N SER A 56 -16.63 27.41 -12.98
CA SER A 56 -16.27 27.29 -11.57
C SER A 56 -17.47 27.56 -10.68
N GLU A 57 -18.21 28.65 -10.92
CA GLU A 57 -19.42 28.99 -10.17
C GLU A 57 -20.44 27.85 -10.20
N LEU A 58 -20.81 27.37 -11.40
CA LEU A 58 -21.76 26.28 -11.57
C LEU A 58 -21.29 24.95 -10.96
N GLY A 59 -19.98 24.68 -11.08
CA GLY A 59 -19.40 23.43 -10.58
C GLY A 59 -19.32 23.39 -9.05
N MET A 60 -18.95 24.52 -8.45
CA MET A 60 -18.82 24.67 -7.00
C MET A 60 -20.18 24.75 -6.31
N GLU A 61 -21.18 25.41 -6.91
CA GLU A 61 -22.58 25.36 -6.48
C GLU A 61 -23.10 23.92 -6.41
N ALA A 62 -22.77 23.09 -7.42
CA ALA A 62 -23.21 21.70 -7.48
C ALA A 62 -22.61 20.80 -6.38
N VAL A 63 -21.50 21.20 -5.75
CA VAL A 63 -20.86 20.46 -4.64
C VAL A 63 -20.97 21.19 -3.30
N ASP A 64 -21.82 22.22 -3.21
CA ASP A 64 -22.07 23.03 -2.00
C ASP A 64 -20.78 23.62 -1.39
N LEU A 65 -19.87 24.07 -2.25
CA LEU A 65 -18.66 24.79 -1.86
C LEU A 65 -18.72 26.23 -2.38
N PRO A 66 -18.33 27.23 -1.57
CA PRO A 66 -18.30 28.61 -2.05
C PRO A 66 -17.25 28.78 -3.16
N TYR A 67 -17.49 29.73 -4.06
CA TYR A 67 -16.49 30.18 -5.02
C TYR A 67 -16.25 31.67 -4.80
N SER A 68 -14.98 32.08 -4.69
CA SER A 68 -14.62 33.48 -4.43
C SER A 68 -14.83 34.40 -5.63
N GLY A 69 -15.02 33.84 -6.83
CA GLY A 69 -15.05 34.59 -8.09
C GLY A 69 -13.67 34.75 -8.73
N GLU A 70 -12.60 34.35 -8.03
CA GLU A 70 -11.23 34.40 -8.53
C GLU A 70 -10.56 33.03 -8.47
N TYR A 71 -9.81 32.70 -9.52
CA TYR A 71 -9.06 31.45 -9.59
C TYR A 71 -7.59 31.69 -9.90
N GLU A 72 -6.77 30.73 -9.48
CA GLU A 72 -5.36 30.61 -9.81
C GLU A 72 -5.05 29.21 -10.37
N TRP A 73 -3.88 29.08 -10.97
CA TRP A 73 -3.37 27.81 -11.50
C TRP A 73 -2.33 27.24 -10.56
N VAL A 74 -2.52 26.00 -10.13
CA VAL A 74 -1.62 25.33 -9.19
C VAL A 74 -1.09 24.02 -9.77
N ASN A 75 0.17 23.71 -9.45
CA ASN A 75 0.77 22.43 -9.80
C ASN A 75 0.25 21.33 -8.87
N THR A 76 -0.10 20.21 -9.46
CA THR A 76 -0.60 19.03 -8.78
C THR A 76 0.12 17.79 -9.26
N GLU A 77 0.23 16.81 -8.37
CA GLU A 77 0.81 15.51 -8.66
C GLU A 77 -0.05 14.45 -7.99
N MET A 78 -0.31 13.36 -8.72
CA MET A 78 -1.02 12.19 -8.23
C MET A 78 -0.19 10.93 -8.48
N TYR A 79 0.06 10.17 -7.43
CA TYR A 79 0.77 8.91 -7.49
C TYR A 79 -0.24 7.78 -7.70
N MET A 80 -0.08 7.03 -8.80
CA MET A 80 -0.92 5.87 -9.14
C MET A 80 -0.07 4.60 -9.10
N ALA A 81 -0.46 3.64 -8.26
CA ALA A 81 0.26 2.37 -8.14
C ALA A 81 0.26 1.60 -9.48
N LEU A 82 1.42 1.09 -9.88
CA LEU A 82 1.58 0.28 -11.08
C LEU A 82 1.48 -1.21 -10.74
N ASN A 83 0.35 -1.83 -11.10
CA ASN A 83 0.03 -3.23 -10.76
C ASN A 83 -0.18 -4.15 -11.97
N HIS A 84 -0.20 -3.59 -13.19
CA HIS A 84 -0.45 -4.33 -14.42
C HIS A 84 0.76 -4.22 -15.35
N GLN A 85 0.73 -4.93 -16.48
CA GLN A 85 1.85 -5.02 -17.43
C GLN A 85 3.10 -5.67 -16.81
N VAL A 86 2.90 -6.70 -15.98
CA VAL A 86 4.00 -7.52 -15.46
C VAL A 86 4.74 -8.15 -16.66
N ALA A 87 6.02 -7.81 -16.79
CA ALA A 87 6.86 -8.30 -17.88
C ALA A 87 7.19 -9.80 -17.69
N PRO A 88 7.57 -10.52 -18.76
CA PRO A 88 8.17 -11.86 -18.64
C PRO A 88 9.41 -11.84 -17.74
N LYS A 89 9.74 -13.00 -17.15
CA LYS A 89 10.86 -13.12 -16.20
C LYS A 89 12.20 -12.69 -16.80
N GLU A 90 12.38 -12.82 -18.11
CA GLU A 90 13.61 -12.46 -18.81
C GLU A 90 13.85 -10.94 -18.84
N ALA A 91 12.83 -10.14 -18.51
CA ALA A 91 12.88 -8.69 -18.45
C ALA A 91 12.70 -8.13 -17.02
N THR A 92 12.85 -8.98 -15.99
CA THR A 92 12.85 -8.51 -14.60
C THR A 92 14.10 -7.67 -14.33
N LEU A 93 13.96 -6.67 -13.46
CA LEU A 93 15.11 -5.91 -12.97
C LEU A 93 16.12 -6.85 -12.30
N GLY A 94 17.37 -6.75 -12.72
CA GLY A 94 18.51 -7.43 -12.11
C GLY A 94 19.16 -6.57 -11.02
N CYS A 95 20.22 -7.09 -10.41
CA CYS A 95 20.93 -6.40 -9.33
C CYS A 95 21.44 -5.02 -9.78
N SER A 96 22.02 -4.93 -10.97
CA SER A 96 22.63 -3.72 -11.51
C SER A 96 21.63 -2.64 -11.93
N ASP A 97 20.34 -2.98 -12.09
CA ASP A 97 19.30 -1.98 -12.36
C ASP A 97 19.08 -1.03 -11.17
N CYS A 98 19.44 -1.46 -9.95
CA CYS A 98 19.34 -0.66 -8.74
C CYS A 98 20.71 -0.38 -8.12
N HIS A 99 21.67 -1.29 -8.22
CA HIS A 99 22.96 -1.21 -7.52
C HIS A 99 24.10 -0.75 -8.42
N THR A 100 23.91 0.39 -9.09
CA THR A 100 24.93 1.06 -9.92
C THR A 100 24.81 2.58 -9.78
N GLU A 101 25.76 3.32 -10.35
CA GLU A 101 25.69 4.79 -10.39
C GLU A 101 24.45 5.31 -11.16
N ASP A 102 23.99 4.56 -12.18
CA ASP A 102 22.76 4.85 -12.93
C ASP A 102 21.56 4.05 -12.37
N SER A 103 21.37 4.20 -11.06
CA SER A 103 20.33 3.48 -10.32
C SER A 103 18.91 3.92 -10.71
N ARG A 104 18.00 2.96 -10.84
CA ARG A 104 16.55 3.22 -10.90
C ARG A 104 15.93 3.63 -9.57
N ILE A 105 16.66 3.48 -8.47
CA ILE A 105 16.22 3.75 -7.10
C ILE A 105 17.08 4.85 -6.48
N ASP A 106 16.44 5.91 -6.01
CA ASP A 106 17.06 6.90 -5.12
C ASP A 106 16.99 6.38 -3.67
N PHE A 107 18.04 5.67 -3.25
CA PHE A 107 18.11 5.08 -1.92
C PHE A 107 18.12 6.14 -0.81
N VAL A 108 18.76 7.29 -1.05
CA VAL A 108 18.82 8.38 -0.07
C VAL A 108 17.44 8.98 0.14
N ALA A 109 16.67 9.21 -0.94
CA ALA A 109 15.29 9.68 -0.84
C ALA A 109 14.36 8.66 -0.13
N LEU A 110 14.69 7.37 -0.19
CA LEU A 110 13.99 6.30 0.55
C LEU A 110 14.43 6.18 2.02
N GLY A 111 15.43 6.94 2.47
CA GLY A 111 15.91 6.96 3.85
C GLY A 111 17.07 6.01 4.15
N TYR A 112 17.70 5.41 3.13
CA TYR A 112 18.95 4.67 3.31
C TYR A 112 20.15 5.63 3.37
N GLU A 113 21.25 5.22 4.03
CA GLU A 113 22.51 5.99 4.07
C GLU A 113 23.20 6.09 2.69
N GLY A 114 22.82 5.20 1.76
CA GLY A 114 23.36 5.10 0.42
C GLY A 114 22.88 3.79 -0.20
N ASP A 115 23.59 3.30 -1.22
CA ASP A 115 23.32 1.98 -1.76
C ASP A 115 23.50 0.89 -0.67
N PRO A 116 22.45 0.12 -0.32
CA PRO A 116 22.52 -0.92 0.71
C PRO A 116 23.50 -2.05 0.40
N VAL A 117 23.96 -2.21 -0.84
CA VAL A 117 25.01 -3.16 -1.18
C VAL A 117 26.38 -2.73 -0.64
N ASN A 118 26.56 -1.42 -0.39
CA ASN A 118 27.81 -0.82 0.07
C ASN A 118 27.74 -0.37 1.55
N ALA A 119 26.54 -0.05 2.06
CA ALA A 119 26.34 0.56 3.37
C ALA A 119 25.26 -0.14 4.24
N GLY A 120 24.73 -1.30 3.81
CA GLY A 120 23.63 -1.97 4.52
C GLY A 120 24.05 -2.65 5.84
N PRO A 121 23.08 -3.16 6.62
CA PRO A 121 23.30 -3.83 7.91
C PRO A 121 24.20 -5.07 7.82
N ARG A 122 24.45 -5.58 6.60
CA ARG A 122 25.43 -6.66 6.36
C ARG A 122 26.85 -6.32 6.79
N PHE A 123 27.17 -5.04 6.94
CA PHE A 123 28.50 -4.57 7.36
C PHE A 123 28.50 -3.93 8.75
N VAL A 124 27.35 -3.87 9.41
CA VAL A 124 27.26 -3.48 10.82
C VAL A 124 27.50 -4.74 11.63
N ALA A 125 28.48 -4.70 12.53
CA ALA A 125 28.74 -5.84 13.42
C ALA A 125 27.44 -6.19 14.17
N GLU A 126 27.09 -7.47 14.20
CA GLU A 126 26.00 -7.98 15.03
C GLU A 126 26.27 -7.53 16.47
N GLU A 127 25.39 -6.69 17.02
CA GLU A 127 25.30 -6.57 18.47
C GLU A 127 24.95 -7.98 18.97
N PRO A 128 25.69 -8.53 19.95
CA PRO A 128 25.46 -9.90 20.39
C PRO A 128 23.99 -10.04 20.81
N ASP A 129 23.31 -11.02 20.23
CA ASP A 129 21.92 -11.35 20.57
C ASP A 129 21.78 -11.35 22.10
N ALA A 130 20.88 -10.51 22.61
CA ALA A 130 20.43 -10.63 23.99
C ALA A 130 20.01 -12.10 24.18
N PRO A 131 20.43 -12.76 25.28
CA PRO A 131 20.12 -14.17 25.46
C PRO A 131 18.61 -14.35 25.31
N ALA A 132 18.22 -15.22 24.37
CA ALA A 132 16.83 -15.56 24.18
C ALA A 132 16.27 -16.00 25.53
N ASP A 133 15.34 -15.23 26.08
CA ASP A 133 14.54 -15.66 27.21
C ASP A 133 13.76 -16.88 26.74
N ILE A 134 14.29 -18.05 27.07
CA ILE A 134 13.59 -19.33 26.95
C ILE A 134 12.42 -19.30 27.94
N VAL A 135 11.31 -18.72 27.49
CA VAL A 135 10.00 -19.02 28.06
C VAL A 135 9.69 -20.47 27.71
N GLU A 136 9.88 -21.36 28.67
CA GLU A 136 9.29 -22.70 28.63
C GLU A 136 7.77 -22.55 28.61
N GLU A 137 7.20 -22.51 27.40
CA GLU A 137 5.76 -22.69 27.22
C GLU A 137 5.45 -24.16 27.53
N GLU A 138 4.85 -24.43 28.70
CA GLU A 138 4.33 -25.76 29.03
C GLU A 138 3.32 -26.17 27.95
N ALA A 139 3.67 -27.22 27.20
CA ALA A 139 2.80 -27.77 26.17
C ALA A 139 1.44 -28.17 26.80
N PRO A 140 0.30 -27.73 26.23
CA PRO A 140 -0.99 -28.14 26.73
C PRO A 140 -1.14 -29.67 26.62
N ALA A 141 -1.71 -30.27 27.66
CA ALA A 141 -1.95 -31.71 27.73
C ALA A 141 -2.59 -32.22 26.43
N GLY A 142 -1.86 -33.12 25.75
CA GLY A 142 -2.25 -33.64 24.44
C GLY A 142 -3.66 -34.21 24.46
N THR A 143 -4.44 -33.84 23.44
CA THR A 143 -5.72 -34.49 23.14
C THR A 143 -5.46 -35.97 22.87
N PRO A 144 -6.25 -36.90 23.45
CA PRO A 144 -6.04 -38.33 23.23
C PRO A 144 -6.19 -38.66 21.74
N GLY A 145 -5.17 -39.34 21.20
CA GLY A 145 -5.14 -39.75 19.79
C GLY A 145 -6.28 -40.69 19.41
N PHE A 146 -6.57 -40.74 18.11
CA PHE A 146 -7.67 -41.49 17.48
C PHE A 146 -7.73 -42.99 17.88
N GLU A 147 -6.59 -43.56 18.31
CA GLU A 147 -6.46 -44.91 18.88
C GLU A 147 -7.37 -45.14 20.11
N ALA A 148 -7.56 -44.13 20.96
CA ALA A 148 -8.41 -44.24 22.15
C ALA A 148 -9.91 -44.29 21.81
N VAL A 149 -10.32 -43.70 20.67
CA VAL A 149 -11.71 -43.72 20.19
C VAL A 149 -12.09 -45.10 19.64
N LEU A 150 -11.15 -45.78 18.97
CA LEU A 150 -11.35 -47.13 18.44
C LEU A 150 -11.47 -48.19 19.55
N ALA A 151 -10.72 -48.04 20.65
CA ALA A 151 -10.82 -48.95 21.79
C ALA A 151 -12.20 -48.93 22.47
N ILE A 152 -12.83 -47.74 22.55
CA ILE A 152 -14.16 -47.58 23.17
C ILE A 152 -15.27 -48.18 22.27
N ALA A 153 -15.16 -48.05 20.95
CA ALA A 153 -16.12 -48.64 20.01
C ALA A 153 -16.03 -50.19 19.98
N GLY A 154 -14.83 -50.75 20.10
CA GLY A 154 -14.62 -52.21 20.16
C GLY A 154 -15.22 -52.86 21.41
N LEU A 155 -15.14 -52.20 22.56
CA LEU A 155 -15.71 -52.68 23.83
C LEU A 155 -17.25 -52.67 23.83
N LEU A 156 -17.89 -51.67 23.21
CA LEU A 156 -19.36 -51.62 23.06
C LEU A 156 -19.88 -52.69 22.09
N GLY A 157 -19.16 -52.99 21.02
CA GLY A 157 -19.50 -54.07 20.09
C GLY A 157 -19.47 -55.46 20.74
N ALA A 158 -18.46 -55.72 21.58
CA ALA A 158 -18.34 -57.00 22.29
C ALA A 158 -19.42 -57.19 23.36
N VAL A 159 -19.84 -56.13 24.06
CA VAL A 159 -20.91 -56.19 25.08
C VAL A 159 -22.30 -56.35 24.46
N LEU A 160 -22.53 -55.80 23.25
CA LEU A 160 -23.79 -55.97 22.51
C LEU A 160 -23.92 -57.36 21.88
N LEU A 161 -22.81 -58.02 21.51
CA LEU A 161 -22.80 -59.39 21.00
C LEU A 161 -22.93 -60.45 22.11
N ALA A 162 -22.41 -60.19 23.32
CA ALA A 162 -22.50 -61.10 24.45
C ALA A 162 -23.86 -61.12 25.18
N ARG A 163 -24.87 -60.37 24.71
CA ARG A 163 -26.25 -60.34 25.26
C ARG A 163 -27.32 -60.93 24.31
N ARG A 164 -26.92 -61.57 23.21
CA ARG A 164 -27.79 -62.46 22.42
C ARG A 164 -27.40 -63.90 22.72
N ASP A 165 -27.85 -64.39 23.87
CA ASP A 165 -28.39 -65.73 24.15
C ASP A 165 -28.89 -65.77 25.60
#